data_AF-A0AA35VEQ1-F1
#
_entry.id   AF-A0AA35VEQ1-F1
#
_cell.length_a   1.000
_cell.length_b   1.000
_cell.length_c   1.000
_cell.angle_alpha   90.00
_cell.angle_beta   90.00
_cell.angle_gamma   90.00
#
_symmetry.space_group_name_H-M   'P 1'
#
loop_
_entity.id
_entity.type
_entity.pdbx_description
1 polymer ?
#
loop_
_entity_poly.entity_id
_entity_poly.type
_entity_poly.pdbx_seq_one_letter_code
_entity_poly.pdbx_strand_id
1 'polypeptide(L)'
;MTNEIKATLATEVSNMKNSINKVPGLGVISVRKRQDSLTFVCIKKKACEQVGIASVVTELPEECTESEVLDAVSMLNHNESVHGILVQLPLPNHLCEEKIIIAVKVEKDVDGFHPVNMGNLAMRGREPLFIPCASLGCIEVLNRCSVEILGNKVVVIGRSMITGLPTSLLLQRHHATVSVVHSFTQNPEEITCEADILVSDVGVPNLIRSH
;
A
#
# COMPACT_ATOMS: atom_id res chain seq x y z
N MET A 1 0.10 14.59 -11.89
CA MET A 1 -0.35 13.75 -10.75
C MET A 1 0.72 13.63 -9.67
N THR A 2 1.69 12.70 -9.75
CA THR A 2 2.65 12.47 -8.65
C THR A 2 3.49 13.69 -8.26
N ASN A 3 3.94 14.49 -9.23
CA ASN A 3 4.72 15.70 -8.96
C ASN A 3 3.90 16.78 -8.23
N GLU A 4 2.61 16.90 -8.54
CA GLU A 4 1.71 17.82 -7.82
C GLU A 4 1.53 17.39 -6.37
N ILE A 5 1.27 16.11 -6.12
CA ILE A 5 1.15 15.57 -4.76
C ILE A 5 2.43 15.83 -3.97
N LYS A 6 3.60 15.56 -4.55
CA LYS A 6 4.89 15.85 -3.92
C LYS A 6 5.10 17.33 -3.65
N ALA A 7 4.70 18.23 -4.55
CA ALA A 7 4.84 19.67 -4.36
C ALA A 7 3.96 20.18 -3.20
N THR A 8 2.72 19.70 -3.11
CA THR A 8 1.82 19.99 -1.98
C THR A 8 2.43 19.50 -0.66
N LEU A 9 2.85 18.24 -0.61
CA LEU A 9 3.46 17.65 0.59
C LEU A 9 4.74 18.39 1.01
N ALA A 10 5.61 18.77 0.06
CA ALA A 10 6.81 19.53 0.36
C ALA A 10 6.49 20.88 1.02
N THR A 11 5.42 21.53 0.58
CA THR A 11 4.93 22.79 1.17
C THR A 11 4.41 22.56 2.59
N GLU A 12 3.59 21.54 2.80
CA GLU A 12 3.05 21.20 4.12
C GLU A 12 4.15 20.84 5.13
N VAL A 13 5.11 20.02 4.73
CA VAL A 13 6.25 19.63 5.58
C VAL A 13 7.14 20.83 5.88
N SER A 14 7.37 21.71 4.90
CA SER A 14 8.09 22.97 5.13
C SER A 14 7.38 23.86 6.16
N ASN A 15 6.06 24.00 6.05
CA ASN A 15 5.25 24.75 7.01
C ASN A 15 5.30 24.14 8.41
N MET A 16 5.22 22.81 8.53
CA MET A 16 5.37 22.09 9.80
C MET A 16 6.76 22.34 10.42
N LYS A 17 7.82 22.26 9.61
CA LYS A 17 9.19 22.54 10.06
C LYS A 17 9.33 23.97 10.56
N ASN A 18 8.78 24.95 9.86
CA ASN A 18 8.88 26.37 10.25
C ASN A 18 8.05 26.69 11.50
N SER A 19 6.92 26.01 11.71
CA SER A 19 5.99 26.29 12.82
C SER A 19 6.37 25.61 14.13
N ILE A 20 6.80 24.35 14.09
CA ILE A 20 7.06 23.56 15.31
C ILE A 20 8.46 22.91 15.33
N ASN A 21 9.33 23.23 14.36
CA ASN A 21 10.69 22.69 14.24
C ASN A 21 10.75 21.14 14.27
N LYS A 22 9.73 20.50 13.70
CA LYS A 22 9.64 19.04 13.53
C LYS A 22 9.25 18.70 12.09
N VAL A 23 9.65 17.51 11.64
CA VAL A 23 9.24 16.94 10.34
C VAL A 23 8.71 15.52 10.56
N PRO A 24 7.83 15.01 9.66
CA PRO A 24 7.44 13.61 9.70
C PRO A 24 8.64 12.69 9.46
N GLY A 25 8.53 11.46 9.93
CA GLY A 25 9.57 10.45 9.86
C GLY A 25 9.04 9.12 9.37
N LEU A 26 9.68 8.52 8.38
CA LEU A 26 9.34 7.22 7.82
C LEU A 26 10.45 6.20 8.13
N GLY A 27 10.10 5.12 8.83
CA GLY A 27 10.93 3.95 8.98
C GLY A 27 10.65 2.94 7.85
N VAL A 28 11.68 2.40 7.23
CA VAL A 28 11.56 1.38 6.17
C VAL A 28 12.35 0.16 6.57
N ILE A 29 11.71 -1.00 6.62
CA ILE A 29 12.34 -2.30 6.83
C ILE A 29 12.42 -3.02 5.50
N SER A 30 13.61 -3.49 5.15
CA SER A 30 13.83 -4.26 3.92
C SER A 30 14.69 -5.47 4.19
N VAL A 31 14.23 -6.64 3.74
CA VAL A 31 15.01 -7.88 3.76
C VAL A 31 15.59 -8.08 2.36
N ARG A 32 16.92 -8.17 2.25
CA ARG A 32 17.64 -8.26 0.97
C ARG A 32 17.40 -9.61 0.31
N LYS A 33 16.34 -9.73 -0.49
CA LYS A 33 16.03 -10.95 -1.27
C LYS A 33 16.51 -10.86 -2.72
N ARG A 34 16.43 -9.68 -3.35
CA ARG A 34 16.66 -9.47 -4.79
C ARG A 34 17.08 -8.03 -5.08
N GLN A 35 17.76 -7.79 -6.21
CA GLN A 35 18.23 -6.46 -6.63
C GLN A 35 17.08 -5.44 -6.86
N ASP A 36 15.87 -5.92 -7.17
CA ASP A 36 14.67 -5.08 -7.41
C ASP A 36 14.12 -4.45 -6.13
N SER A 37 14.20 -5.12 -4.97
CA SER A 37 13.72 -4.57 -3.70
C SER A 37 14.50 -3.32 -3.27
N LEU A 38 15.80 -3.26 -3.56
CA LEU A 38 16.64 -2.08 -3.32
C LEU A 38 16.20 -0.87 -4.14
N THR A 39 15.65 -1.09 -5.35
CA THR A 39 15.21 -0.01 -6.21
C THR A 39 13.99 0.69 -5.62
N PHE A 40 13.01 -0.08 -5.09
CA PHE A 40 11.82 0.50 -4.47
C PHE A 40 12.13 1.26 -3.18
N VAL A 41 13.01 0.72 -2.34
CA VAL A 41 13.46 1.42 -1.12
C VAL A 41 14.18 2.72 -1.48
N CYS A 42 15.06 2.70 -2.50
CA CYS A 42 15.70 3.92 -3.00
C CYS A 42 14.70 4.96 -3.51
N ILE A 43 13.66 4.54 -4.23
CA ILE A 43 12.60 5.44 -4.72
C ILE A 43 11.86 6.08 -3.55
N LYS A 44 11.49 5.30 -2.53
CA LYS A 44 10.79 5.79 -1.32
C LYS A 44 11.65 6.77 -0.53
N LYS A 45 12.94 6.47 -0.35
CA LYS A 45 13.91 7.36 0.30
C LYS A 45 14.04 8.69 -0.45
N LYS A 46 14.25 8.64 -1.77
CA LYS A 46 14.31 9.86 -2.61
C LYS A 46 13.02 10.66 -2.56
N ALA A 47 11.87 10.00 -2.51
CA ALA A 47 10.59 10.69 -2.38
C ALA A 47 10.47 11.41 -1.03
N CYS A 48 10.92 10.81 0.07
CA CYS A 48 10.96 11.45 1.39
C CYS A 48 11.89 12.67 1.38
N GLU A 49 13.11 12.52 0.85
CA GLU A 49 14.08 13.61 0.71
C GLU A 49 13.52 14.78 -0.10
N GLN A 50 12.84 14.50 -1.21
CA GLN A 50 12.22 15.51 -2.08
C GLN A 50 11.15 16.36 -1.37
N VAL A 51 10.42 15.77 -0.42
CA VAL A 51 9.34 16.46 0.31
C VAL A 51 9.74 16.90 1.71
N GLY A 52 11.00 16.67 2.12
CA GLY A 52 11.51 17.06 3.43
C GLY A 52 11.13 16.14 4.60
N ILE A 53 10.64 14.92 4.31
CA ILE A 53 10.36 13.88 5.32
C ILE A 53 11.68 13.20 5.70
N ALA A 54 11.90 13.02 7.00
CA ALA A 54 13.03 12.23 7.49
C ALA A 54 12.78 10.75 7.21
N SER A 55 13.80 9.99 6.83
CA SER A 55 13.65 8.55 6.60
C SER A 55 14.79 7.75 7.23
N VAL A 56 14.44 6.65 7.88
CA VAL A 56 15.37 5.65 8.43
C VAL A 56 15.14 4.35 7.68
N VAL A 57 16.20 3.73 7.18
CA VAL A 57 16.12 2.45 6.48
C VAL A 57 16.90 1.41 7.27
N THR A 58 16.22 0.33 7.66
CA THR A 58 16.80 -0.85 8.28
C THR A 58 16.85 -1.96 7.24
N GLU A 59 18.05 -2.27 6.77
CA GLU A 59 18.29 -3.38 5.82
C GLU A 59 18.77 -4.61 6.57
N LEU A 60 18.08 -5.74 6.37
CA LEU A 60 18.40 -7.04 6.93
C LEU A 60 18.83 -8.00 5.81
N PRO A 61 19.74 -8.96 6.07
CA PRO A 61 20.17 -9.95 5.08
C PRO A 61 19.05 -10.96 4.79
N GLU A 62 19.11 -11.69 3.66
CA GLU A 62 18.05 -12.65 3.28
C GLU A 62 17.84 -13.72 4.35
N GLU A 63 18.94 -14.19 4.93
CA GLU A 63 19.01 -15.23 5.96
C GLU A 63 18.57 -14.76 7.35
N CYS A 64 18.12 -13.51 7.50
CA CYS A 64 17.64 -13.02 8.79
C CYS A 64 16.49 -13.88 9.32
N THR A 65 16.44 -13.99 10.63
CA THR A 65 15.39 -14.65 11.39
C THR A 65 14.17 -13.76 11.52
N GLU A 66 13.01 -14.37 11.76
CA GLU A 66 11.77 -13.64 12.06
C GLU A 66 11.94 -12.72 13.28
N SER A 67 12.69 -13.14 14.30
CA SER A 67 12.98 -12.33 15.50
C SER A 67 13.72 -11.04 15.15
N GLU A 68 14.73 -11.10 14.29
CA GLU A 68 15.51 -9.91 13.91
C GLU A 68 14.64 -8.88 13.17
N VAL A 69 13.69 -9.33 12.34
CA VAL A 69 12.73 -8.42 11.70
C VAL A 69 11.78 -7.82 12.71
N LEU A 70 11.25 -8.62 13.65
CA LEU A 70 10.36 -8.16 14.70
C LEU A 70 11.05 -7.16 15.65
N ASP A 71 12.33 -7.38 15.96
CA ASP A 71 13.14 -6.47 16.76
C ASP A 71 13.32 -5.12 16.03
N ALA A 72 13.60 -5.15 14.72
CA ALA A 72 13.66 -3.94 13.90
C ALA A 72 12.33 -3.18 13.87
N VAL A 73 11.20 -3.88 13.72
CA VAL A 73 9.85 -3.29 13.83
C VAL A 73 9.65 -2.66 15.21
N SER A 74 10.00 -3.37 16.27
CA SER A 74 9.88 -2.90 17.65
C SER A 74 10.68 -1.62 17.89
N MET A 75 11.92 -1.54 17.40
CA MET A 75 12.75 -0.33 17.51
C MET A 75 12.08 0.87 16.84
N LEU A 76 11.51 0.71 15.65
CA LEU A 76 10.80 1.79 14.95
C LEU A 76 9.47 2.16 15.63
N ASN A 77 8.75 1.18 16.18
CA ASN A 77 7.52 1.39 16.93
C ASN A 77 7.73 2.27 18.18
N HIS A 78 8.90 2.16 18.83
CA HIS A 78 9.25 2.93 20.02
C HIS A 78 10.00 4.24 19.72
N ASN A 79 10.46 4.44 18.48
CA ASN A 79 11.11 5.67 18.08
C ASN A 79 10.08 6.79 17.86
N GLU A 80 10.07 7.80 18.71
CA GLU A 80 9.17 8.96 18.63
C GLU A 80 9.40 9.86 17.39
N SER A 81 10.58 9.78 16.77
CA SER A 81 10.85 10.50 15.52
C SER A 81 10.29 9.79 14.28
N VAL A 82 9.84 8.53 14.43
CA VAL A 82 9.24 7.73 13.37
C VAL A 82 7.73 7.75 13.53
N HIS A 83 7.03 8.25 12.51
CA HIS A 83 5.59 8.44 12.49
C HIS A 83 4.89 7.42 11.57
N GLY A 84 5.63 6.85 10.62
CA GLY A 84 5.17 5.75 9.77
C GLY A 84 6.23 4.68 9.62
N ILE A 85 5.81 3.43 9.49
CA ILE A 85 6.66 2.27 9.26
C ILE A 85 6.17 1.56 8.00
N LEU A 86 7.11 1.21 7.14
CA LEU A 86 6.89 0.45 5.93
C LEU A 86 7.72 -0.82 5.96
N VAL A 87 7.09 -1.96 5.70
CA VAL A 87 7.78 -3.25 5.51
C VAL A 87 7.78 -3.57 4.02
N GLN A 88 8.96 -3.65 3.41
CA GLN A 88 9.06 -3.92 1.98
C GLN A 88 8.76 -5.40 1.68
N LEU A 89 7.64 -5.65 1.02
CA LEU A 89 7.20 -6.97 0.56
C LEU A 89 7.66 -7.25 -0.90
N PRO A 90 7.70 -8.54 -1.32
CA PRO A 90 7.49 -9.74 -0.51
C PRO A 90 8.72 -10.06 0.36
N LEU A 91 8.49 -10.71 1.49
CA LEU A 91 9.56 -11.21 2.34
C LEU A 91 10.08 -12.58 1.82
N PRO A 92 11.27 -13.03 2.27
CA PRO A 92 11.68 -14.42 2.09
C PRO A 92 10.67 -15.43 2.64
N ASN A 93 10.57 -16.60 2.01
CA ASN A 93 9.50 -17.56 2.27
C ASN A 93 9.58 -18.19 3.67
N HIS A 94 10.72 -18.12 4.34
CA HIS A 94 10.88 -18.60 5.72
C HIS A 94 10.37 -17.61 6.77
N LEU A 95 9.96 -16.41 6.38
CA LEU A 95 9.39 -15.39 7.26
C LEU A 95 7.88 -15.33 7.12
N CYS A 96 7.18 -15.17 8.25
CA CYS A 96 5.73 -14.97 8.23
C CYS A 96 5.39 -13.49 8.04
N GLU A 97 4.99 -13.11 6.81
CA GLU A 97 4.59 -11.73 6.48
C GLU A 97 3.49 -11.20 7.41
N GLU A 98 2.48 -12.03 7.70
CA GLU A 98 1.36 -11.66 8.57
C GLU A 98 1.82 -11.25 9.97
N LYS A 99 2.72 -12.03 10.59
CA LYS A 99 3.25 -11.70 11.92
C LYS A 99 4.00 -10.37 11.92
N ILE A 100 4.80 -10.13 10.88
CA ILE A 100 5.61 -8.91 10.77
C ILE A 100 4.72 -7.69 10.52
N ILE A 101 3.68 -7.82 9.69
CA ILE A 101 2.70 -6.75 9.43
C ILE A 101 1.93 -6.42 10.72
N ILE A 102 1.46 -7.42 11.47
CA ILE A 102 0.74 -7.22 12.74
C ILE A 102 1.62 -6.58 13.81
N ALA A 103 2.94 -6.80 13.76
CA ALA A 103 3.87 -6.21 14.71
C ALA A 103 4.01 -4.68 14.53
N VAL A 104 3.67 -4.12 13.36
CA VAL A 104 3.66 -2.67 13.14
C VAL A 104 2.47 -2.06 13.90
N LYS A 105 2.73 -1.07 14.76
CA LYS A 105 1.65 -0.36 15.47
C LYS A 105 0.67 0.25 14.47
N VAL A 106 -0.64 0.11 14.72
CA VAL A 106 -1.69 0.58 13.80
C VAL A 106 -1.60 2.07 13.50
N GLU A 107 -1.16 2.88 14.46
CA GLU A 107 -0.93 4.33 14.32
C GLU A 107 0.32 4.70 13.51
N LYS A 108 1.20 3.72 13.20
CA LYS A 108 2.36 3.87 12.33
C LYS A 108 2.27 3.05 11.04
N ASP A 109 1.19 2.29 10.82
CA ASP A 109 1.00 1.44 9.65
C ASP A 109 0.61 2.25 8.41
N VAL A 110 1.54 3.06 7.88
CA VAL A 110 1.27 3.93 6.72
C VAL A 110 1.05 3.16 5.41
N ASP A 111 1.35 1.86 5.38
CA ASP A 111 1.02 0.96 4.28
C ASP A 111 -0.40 0.38 4.39
N GLY A 112 -1.07 0.51 5.55
CA GLY A 112 -2.48 0.17 5.74
C GLY A 112 -2.81 -1.32 5.80
N PHE A 113 -1.81 -2.20 5.94
CA PHE A 113 -2.00 -3.66 5.92
C PHE A 113 -2.34 -4.26 7.28
N HIS A 114 -2.24 -3.49 8.36
CA HIS A 114 -2.59 -3.97 9.69
C HIS A 114 -4.07 -4.43 9.69
N PRO A 115 -4.40 -5.61 10.26
CA PRO A 115 -5.76 -6.15 10.19
C PRO A 115 -6.85 -5.22 10.74
N VAL A 116 -6.52 -4.35 11.70
CA VAL A 116 -7.44 -3.30 12.19
C VAL A 116 -7.77 -2.27 11.10
N ASN A 117 -6.79 -1.82 10.32
CA ASN A 117 -7.02 -0.94 9.17
C ASN A 117 -7.86 -1.65 8.12
N MET A 118 -7.52 -2.89 7.76
CA MET A 118 -8.28 -3.68 6.79
C MET A 118 -9.72 -4.00 7.25
N GLY A 119 -9.92 -4.31 8.53
CA GLY A 119 -11.24 -4.54 9.11
C GLY A 119 -12.07 -3.26 9.14
N ASN A 120 -11.46 -2.13 9.55
CA ASN A 120 -12.12 -0.84 9.51
C ASN A 120 -12.45 -0.42 8.07
N LEU A 121 -11.63 -0.79 7.08
CA LEU A 121 -11.90 -0.60 5.65
C LEU A 121 -13.07 -1.47 5.14
N ALA A 122 -13.22 -2.68 5.65
CA ALA A 122 -14.32 -3.56 5.24
C ALA A 122 -15.68 -3.16 5.85
N MET A 123 -15.68 -2.59 7.06
CA MET A 123 -16.91 -2.26 7.79
C MET A 123 -17.48 -0.91 7.37
N ARG A 124 -18.78 -0.86 7.01
CA ARG A 124 -19.48 0.42 6.81
C ARG A 124 -19.55 1.22 8.12
N GLY A 125 -19.39 2.53 8.03
CA GLY A 125 -19.44 3.44 9.19
C GLY A 125 -18.18 3.43 10.06
N ARG A 126 -17.10 2.79 9.60
CA ARG A 126 -15.77 2.85 10.22
C ARG A 126 -14.76 3.42 9.24
N GLU A 127 -13.80 4.18 9.77
CA GLU A 127 -12.68 4.68 8.99
C GLU A 127 -11.36 4.06 9.46
N PRO A 128 -10.55 3.51 8.54
CA PRO A 128 -9.20 3.07 8.89
C PRO A 128 -8.31 4.28 9.16
N LEU A 129 -7.24 4.10 9.96
CA LEU A 129 -6.24 5.14 10.14
C LEU A 129 -5.42 5.33 8.87
N PHE A 130 -5.12 4.22 8.19
CA PHE A 130 -4.40 4.20 6.93
C PHE A 130 -5.08 3.25 5.94
N ILE A 131 -5.05 3.63 4.68
CA ILE A 131 -5.60 2.86 3.56
C ILE A 131 -4.42 2.31 2.75
N PRO A 132 -4.46 1.04 2.32
CA PRO A 132 -3.48 0.47 1.40
C PRO A 132 -3.08 1.38 0.24
N CYS A 133 -1.80 1.73 0.20
CA CYS A 133 -1.32 2.83 -0.63
C CYS A 133 -1.51 2.61 -2.13
N ALA A 134 -1.35 1.37 -2.61
CA ALA A 134 -1.59 1.00 -4.01
C ALA A 134 -3.08 1.13 -4.39
N SER A 135 -3.96 0.65 -3.52
CA SER A 135 -5.41 0.72 -3.72
C SER A 135 -5.91 2.17 -3.68
N LEU A 136 -5.41 2.98 -2.74
CA LEU A 136 -5.71 4.41 -2.70
C LEU A 136 -5.19 5.14 -3.94
N GLY A 137 -3.98 4.77 -4.41
CA GLY A 137 -3.42 5.28 -5.65
C GLY A 137 -4.29 4.95 -6.87
N CYS A 138 -4.88 3.76 -6.94
CA CYS A 138 -5.82 3.39 -8.00
C CYS A 138 -7.06 4.29 -8.00
N ILE A 139 -7.66 4.53 -6.83
CA ILE A 139 -8.80 5.45 -6.69
C ILE A 139 -8.42 6.88 -7.09
N GLU A 140 -7.26 7.36 -6.66
CA GLU A 140 -6.77 8.71 -7.00
C GLU A 140 -6.57 8.88 -8.51
N VAL A 141 -6.06 7.86 -9.20
CA VAL A 141 -5.92 7.86 -10.66
C VAL A 141 -7.30 7.93 -11.33
N LEU A 142 -8.26 7.11 -10.89
CA LEU A 142 -9.63 7.13 -11.44
C LEU A 142 -10.27 8.52 -11.28
N ASN A 143 -10.18 9.10 -10.09
CA ASN A 143 -10.72 10.43 -9.79
C ASN A 143 -10.10 11.52 -10.67
N ARG A 144 -8.77 11.51 -10.82
CA ARG A 144 -8.05 12.51 -11.65
C ARG A 144 -8.30 12.34 -13.15
N CYS A 145 -8.63 11.13 -13.58
CA CYS A 145 -9.09 10.85 -14.94
C CYS A 145 -10.59 11.13 -15.13
N SER A 146 -11.29 11.60 -14.09
CA SER A 146 -12.74 11.83 -14.11
C SER A 146 -13.54 10.58 -14.49
N VAL A 147 -13.05 9.40 -14.11
CA VAL A 147 -13.78 8.14 -14.27
C VAL A 147 -14.78 8.03 -13.12
N GLU A 148 -16.07 7.94 -13.46
CA GLU A 148 -17.12 7.74 -12.46
C GLU A 148 -17.05 6.31 -11.90
N ILE A 149 -17.00 6.19 -10.56
CA ILE A 149 -16.99 4.89 -9.87
C ILE A 149 -18.39 4.51 -9.36
N LEU A 150 -19.17 5.52 -8.97
CA LEU A 150 -20.51 5.36 -8.40
C LEU A 150 -21.43 4.60 -9.36
N GLY A 151 -21.98 3.48 -8.91
CA GLY A 151 -22.96 2.69 -9.66
C GLY A 151 -22.38 1.78 -10.76
N ASN A 152 -21.13 1.98 -11.17
CA ASN A 152 -20.50 1.21 -12.23
C ASN A 152 -20.14 -0.22 -11.81
N LYS A 153 -20.12 -1.13 -12.77
CA LYS A 153 -19.62 -2.50 -12.62
C LYS A 153 -18.10 -2.50 -12.70
N VAL A 154 -17.46 -2.92 -11.63
CA VAL A 154 -15.99 -2.99 -11.54
C VAL A 154 -15.56 -4.43 -11.35
N VAL A 155 -14.64 -4.89 -12.18
CA VAL A 155 -14.03 -6.21 -12.04
C VAL A 155 -12.60 -6.05 -11.55
N VAL A 156 -12.28 -6.68 -10.42
CA VAL A 156 -10.92 -6.76 -9.88
C VAL A 156 -10.39 -8.16 -10.14
N ILE A 157 -9.37 -8.28 -10.99
CA ILE A 157 -8.68 -9.54 -11.27
C ILE A 157 -7.50 -9.66 -10.31
N GLY A 158 -7.56 -10.64 -9.41
CA GLY A 158 -6.59 -10.82 -8.33
C GLY A 158 -7.22 -10.53 -6.96
N ARG A 159 -6.85 -11.36 -5.98
CA ARG A 159 -7.35 -11.29 -4.60
C ARG A 159 -6.22 -11.29 -3.57
N SER A 160 -5.08 -10.71 -3.93
CA SER A 160 -3.96 -10.59 -3.00
C SER A 160 -4.41 -9.80 -1.76
N MET A 161 -3.81 -10.11 -0.61
CA MET A 161 -4.15 -9.44 0.65
C MET A 161 -3.80 -7.95 0.60
N ILE A 162 -2.70 -7.61 -0.07
CA ILE A 162 -2.12 -6.26 -0.05
C ILE A 162 -2.67 -5.33 -1.14
N THR A 163 -3.24 -5.84 -2.23
CA THR A 163 -3.71 -4.99 -3.33
C THR A 163 -5.11 -5.37 -3.79
N GLY A 164 -5.36 -6.62 -4.21
CA GLY A 164 -6.65 -7.03 -4.78
C GLY A 164 -7.82 -6.89 -3.80
N LEU A 165 -7.68 -7.43 -2.59
CA LEU A 165 -8.69 -7.31 -1.54
C LEU A 165 -8.99 -5.85 -1.18
N PRO A 166 -8.01 -5.00 -0.76
CA PRO A 166 -8.30 -3.62 -0.38
C PRO A 166 -8.84 -2.78 -1.54
N THR A 167 -8.41 -3.04 -2.77
CA THR A 167 -8.96 -2.35 -3.95
C THR A 167 -10.44 -2.68 -4.12
N SER A 168 -10.82 -3.96 -3.97
CA SER A 168 -12.23 -4.35 -4.05
C SER A 168 -13.10 -3.71 -2.96
N LEU A 169 -12.55 -3.53 -1.74
CA LEU A 169 -13.26 -2.89 -0.62
C LEU A 169 -13.40 -1.38 -0.83
N LEU A 170 -12.36 -0.69 -1.30
CA LEU A 170 -12.42 0.73 -1.63
C LEU A 170 -13.43 1.01 -2.74
N LEU A 171 -13.40 0.24 -3.82
CA LEU A 171 -14.36 0.40 -4.91
C LEU A 171 -15.81 0.23 -4.42
N GLN A 172 -16.06 -0.74 -3.54
CA GLN A 172 -17.38 -0.89 -2.88
C GLN A 172 -17.76 0.32 -2.02
N ARG A 173 -16.79 0.95 -1.33
CA ARG A 173 -17.03 2.21 -0.59
C ARG A 173 -17.34 3.38 -1.49
N HIS A 174 -16.78 3.39 -2.70
CA HIS A 174 -17.16 4.31 -3.77
C HIS A 174 -18.44 3.91 -4.50
N HIS A 175 -19.22 2.99 -3.92
CA HIS A 175 -20.53 2.56 -4.41
C HIS A 175 -20.51 1.87 -5.78
N ALA A 176 -19.39 1.26 -6.16
CA ALA A 176 -19.34 0.36 -7.31
C ALA A 176 -20.00 -0.99 -6.99
N THR A 177 -20.52 -1.65 -8.03
CA THR A 177 -20.83 -3.09 -8.00
C THR A 177 -19.56 -3.85 -8.34
N VAL A 178 -18.99 -4.60 -7.39
CA VAL A 178 -17.64 -5.18 -7.55
C VAL A 178 -17.68 -6.71 -7.69
N SER A 179 -17.06 -7.23 -8.74
CA SER A 179 -16.78 -8.65 -8.94
C SER A 179 -15.27 -8.92 -8.78
N VAL A 180 -14.91 -9.92 -7.98
CA VAL A 180 -13.50 -10.33 -7.80
C VAL A 180 -13.25 -11.62 -8.57
N VAL A 181 -12.36 -11.56 -9.57
CA VAL A 181 -11.96 -12.68 -10.42
C VAL A 181 -10.60 -13.21 -9.95
N HIS A 182 -10.45 -14.53 -9.90
CA HIS A 182 -9.21 -15.20 -9.52
C HIS A 182 -9.02 -16.51 -10.28
N SER A 183 -7.91 -17.22 -10.03
CA SER A 183 -7.51 -18.44 -10.73
C SER A 183 -8.47 -19.64 -10.65
N PHE A 184 -9.55 -19.54 -9.88
CA PHE A 184 -10.56 -20.59 -9.74
C PHE A 184 -11.94 -20.15 -10.26
N THR A 185 -12.05 -18.91 -10.74
CA THR A 185 -13.28 -18.38 -11.33
C THR A 185 -13.56 -19.12 -12.63
N GLN A 186 -14.79 -19.62 -12.79
CA GLN A 186 -15.26 -20.21 -14.05
C GLN A 186 -15.68 -19.08 -15.00
N ASN A 187 -15.38 -19.23 -16.28
CA ASN A 187 -15.65 -18.24 -17.34
C ASN A 187 -15.22 -16.80 -16.97
N PRO A 188 -13.97 -16.57 -16.56
CA PRO A 188 -13.52 -15.23 -16.17
C PRO A 188 -13.69 -14.20 -17.30
N GLU A 189 -13.59 -14.61 -18.56
CA GLU A 189 -13.75 -13.75 -19.73
C GLU A 189 -15.15 -13.12 -19.78
N GLU A 190 -16.20 -13.92 -19.54
CA GLU A 190 -17.59 -13.44 -19.53
C GLU A 190 -17.78 -12.33 -18.48
N ILE A 191 -17.24 -12.54 -17.27
CA ILE A 191 -17.31 -11.57 -16.17
C ILE A 191 -16.54 -10.30 -16.52
N THR A 192 -15.34 -10.43 -17.09
CA THR A 192 -14.49 -9.28 -17.42
C THR A 192 -15.04 -8.44 -18.57
N CYS A 193 -15.78 -9.04 -19.51
CA CYS A 193 -16.42 -8.34 -20.63
C CYS A 193 -17.59 -7.46 -20.20
N GLU A 194 -18.17 -7.68 -19.02
CA GLU A 194 -19.24 -6.84 -18.46
C GLU A 194 -18.73 -5.63 -17.67
N ALA A 195 -17.41 -5.50 -17.49
CA ALA A 195 -16.83 -4.48 -16.62
C ALA A 195 -16.81 -3.09 -17.28
N ASP A 196 -17.37 -2.09 -16.60
CA ASP A 196 -17.18 -0.68 -16.95
C ASP A 196 -15.75 -0.25 -16.58
N ILE A 197 -15.22 -0.80 -15.48
CA ILE A 197 -13.84 -0.60 -15.02
C ILE A 197 -13.20 -1.96 -14.72
N LEU A 198 -12.03 -2.20 -15.28
CA LEU A 198 -11.24 -3.41 -15.04
C LEU A 198 -9.94 -3.05 -14.29
N VAL A 199 -9.75 -3.62 -13.10
CA VAL A 199 -8.52 -3.48 -12.31
C VAL A 199 -7.78 -4.81 -12.31
N SER A 200 -6.51 -4.80 -12.69
CA SER A 200 -5.66 -5.98 -12.71
C SER A 200 -4.60 -5.92 -11.62
N ASP A 201 -4.64 -6.87 -10.70
CA ASP A 201 -3.65 -7.10 -9.64
C ASP A 201 -3.00 -8.49 -9.83
N VAL A 202 -2.65 -8.81 -11.07
CA VAL A 202 -1.96 -10.05 -11.42
C VAL A 202 -0.61 -9.73 -12.03
N GLY A 203 0.45 -10.27 -11.43
CA GLY A 203 1.83 -10.10 -11.92
C GLY A 203 2.15 -10.90 -13.19
N VAL A 204 1.18 -11.07 -14.09
CA VAL A 204 1.27 -11.87 -15.31
C VAL A 204 1.17 -10.95 -16.52
N PRO A 205 2.27 -10.71 -17.25
CA PRO A 205 2.25 -9.88 -18.44
C PRO A 205 1.27 -10.39 -19.50
N ASN A 206 0.52 -9.48 -20.13
CA ASN A 206 -0.39 -9.77 -21.24
C ASN A 206 -1.47 -10.83 -20.92
N LEU A 207 -1.86 -10.95 -19.65
CA LEU A 207 -2.98 -11.81 -19.24
C LEU A 207 -4.29 -11.31 -19.82
N ILE A 208 -4.56 -10.01 -19.68
CA ILE A 208 -5.74 -9.35 -20.23
C ILE A 208 -5.45 -9.01 -21.69
N ARG A 209 -6.37 -9.40 -22.58
CA ARG A 209 -6.27 -9.19 -24.02
C ARG A 209 -7.60 -8.69 -24.53
N SER A 210 -7.58 -7.80 -25.52
CA SER A 210 -8.78 -7.52 -26.33
C SER A 210 -8.99 -8.68 -27.30
N HIS A 211 -10.26 -8.98 -27.60
CA HIS A 211 -10.59 -9.80 -28.75
C HIS A 211 -10.25 -9.09 -30.07
#